data_AF-A0A2S2QUI0-F1
#
_entry.id   AF-A0A2S2QUI0-F1
#
_cell.length_a   1.000
_cell.length_b   1.000
_cell.length_c   1.000
_cell.angle_alpha   90.00
_cell.angle_beta   90.00
_cell.angle_gamma   90.00
#
_symmetry.space_group_name_H-M   'P 1'
#
loop_
_entity.id
_entity.type
_entity.pdbx_description
1 polymer ?
#
loop_
_entity_poly.entity_id
_entity_poly.type
_entity_poly.pdbx_seq_one_letter_code
_entity_poly.pdbx_strand_id
1 'polypeptide(L)'
;MSSSQKEINPNTYTNNVWKHTKGKVNRKLERAQPYSFFLSSVDRVSETHVEDLTLSFTELLDKSLGDLEDSLHINFIIELGWLYAQYRITGQSGKMSIIFQSSDYEFDEMKKIPNLSFQNIKLSNPFNHHHSKLSMFAYADGSIRIVVMTGNLREVEFMN
;
A
#
# COMPACT_ATOMS: atom_id res chain seq x y z
N MET A 1 28.27 -26.30 -0.35
CA MET A 1 28.10 -25.18 -1.30
C MET A 1 27.23 -24.14 -0.61
N SER A 2 27.83 -23.01 -0.21
CA SER A 2 27.10 -21.90 0.43
C SER A 2 26.27 -21.20 -0.64
N SER A 3 24.94 -21.26 -0.53
CA SER A 3 24.05 -20.47 -1.38
C SER A 3 24.21 -19.01 -1.00
N SER A 4 24.92 -18.25 -1.83
CA SER A 4 24.95 -16.80 -1.73
C SER A 4 23.52 -16.28 -1.82
N GLN A 5 22.97 -15.79 -0.70
CA GLN A 5 21.76 -14.98 -0.74
C GLN A 5 22.08 -13.76 -1.60
N LYS A 6 21.49 -13.68 -2.80
CA LYS A 6 21.53 -12.46 -3.60
C LYS A 6 20.85 -11.38 -2.77
N GLU A 7 21.61 -10.36 -2.38
CA GLU A 7 21.04 -9.15 -1.80
C GLU A 7 19.98 -8.61 -2.75
N ILE A 8 18.73 -8.59 -2.29
CA ILE A 8 17.62 -8.01 -3.04
C ILE A 8 17.83 -6.50 -3.02
N ASN A 9 18.31 -5.95 -4.15
CA ASN A 9 18.44 -4.51 -4.31
C ASN A 9 17.03 -3.92 -4.50
N PRO A 10 16.51 -3.08 -3.60
CA PRO A 10 15.18 -2.48 -3.74
C PRO A 10 15.02 -1.69 -5.05
N ASN A 11 16.13 -1.18 -5.60
CA ASN A 11 16.14 -0.45 -6.88
C ASN A 11 15.89 -1.35 -8.11
N THR A 12 15.90 -2.67 -7.94
CA THR A 12 15.57 -3.64 -9.00
C THR A 12 14.12 -4.15 -8.92
N TYR A 13 13.38 -3.80 -7.85
CA TYR A 13 11.97 -4.16 -7.74
C TYR A 13 11.16 -3.45 -8.83
N THR A 14 10.40 -4.23 -9.59
CA THR A 14 9.55 -3.72 -10.66
C THR A 14 8.15 -4.30 -10.49
N ASN A 15 7.21 -3.48 -10.02
CA ASN A 15 5.79 -3.85 -10.04
C ASN A 15 5.28 -3.86 -11.49
N ASN A 16 4.54 -4.90 -11.86
CA ASN A 16 4.12 -5.13 -13.25
C ASN A 16 3.17 -4.05 -13.80
N VAL A 17 2.40 -3.37 -12.95
CA VAL A 17 1.54 -2.26 -13.36
C VAL A 17 2.35 -0.96 -13.34
N TRP A 18 2.97 -0.65 -12.20
CA TRP A 18 3.65 0.63 -11.98
C TRP A 18 4.79 0.90 -12.96
N LYS A 19 5.46 -0.14 -13.50
CA LYS A 19 6.49 0.02 -14.53
C LYS A 19 6.00 0.78 -15.77
N HIS A 20 4.70 0.73 -16.07
CA HIS A 20 4.09 1.41 -17.21
C HIS A 20 3.62 2.83 -16.89
N THR A 21 3.37 3.14 -15.62
CA THR A 21 2.69 4.37 -15.18
C THR A 21 3.51 5.24 -14.24
N LYS A 22 4.71 4.80 -13.85
CA LYS A 22 5.63 5.53 -12.96
C LYS A 22 5.82 6.99 -13.38
N GLY A 23 5.58 7.90 -12.43
CA GLY A 23 5.63 9.34 -12.64
C GLY A 23 4.47 9.93 -13.46
N LYS A 24 3.44 9.14 -13.78
CA LYS A 24 2.28 9.55 -14.59
C LYS A 24 0.94 9.06 -14.02
N VAL A 25 0.92 8.60 -12.77
CA VAL A 25 -0.29 8.04 -12.13
C VAL A 25 -1.36 9.10 -11.95
N ASN A 26 -1.01 10.36 -11.69
CA ASN A 26 -1.98 11.47 -11.62
C ASN A 26 -2.87 11.54 -12.87
N ARG A 27 -2.28 11.44 -14.07
CA ARG A 27 -3.02 11.45 -15.34
C ARG A 27 -3.92 10.23 -15.50
N LYS A 28 -3.54 9.09 -14.92
CA LYS A 28 -4.37 7.88 -14.90
C LYS A 28 -5.61 8.09 -14.02
N LEU A 29 -5.44 8.68 -12.85
CA LEU A 29 -6.56 9.03 -11.96
C LEU A 29 -7.50 10.09 -12.56
N GLU A 30 -6.94 11.07 -13.28
CA GLU A 30 -7.72 12.09 -14.00
C GLU A 30 -8.61 11.46 -15.10
N ARG A 31 -8.09 10.48 -15.85
CA ARG A 31 -8.87 9.79 -16.90
C ARG A 31 -10.00 8.92 -16.36
N ALA A 32 -9.90 8.47 -15.11
CA ALA A 32 -10.93 7.64 -14.47
C ALA A 32 -12.09 8.45 -13.88
N GLN A 33 -12.05 9.78 -13.98
CA GLN A 33 -13.19 10.63 -13.62
C GLN A 33 -14.41 10.33 -14.50
N PRO A 34 -15.64 10.46 -13.97
CA PRO A 34 -15.97 10.93 -12.63
C PRO A 34 -15.96 9.84 -11.54
N TYR A 35 -15.76 8.57 -11.90
CA TYR A 35 -16.02 7.45 -10.99
C TYR A 35 -14.84 7.10 -10.10
N SER A 36 -13.60 7.30 -10.56
CA SER A 36 -12.38 6.94 -9.82
C SER A 36 -12.39 5.50 -9.29
N PHE A 37 -12.98 4.57 -10.06
CA PHE A 37 -13.12 3.16 -9.71
C PHE A 37 -12.07 2.33 -10.44
N PHE A 38 -11.35 1.49 -9.70
CA PHE A 38 -10.26 0.68 -10.21
C PHE A 38 -10.34 -0.75 -9.67
N LEU A 39 -9.76 -1.68 -10.43
CA LEU A 39 -9.54 -3.07 -10.02
C LEU A 39 -8.05 -3.31 -9.72
N SER A 40 -7.74 -4.32 -8.92
CA SER A 40 -6.35 -4.79 -8.76
C SER A 40 -5.88 -5.52 -10.02
N SER A 41 -4.57 -5.55 -10.24
CA SER A 41 -3.97 -6.41 -11.26
C SER A 41 -3.96 -7.87 -10.83
N VAL A 42 -3.98 -8.77 -11.81
CA VAL A 42 -3.77 -10.20 -11.59
C VAL A 42 -2.46 -10.59 -12.28
N ASP A 43 -1.49 -11.08 -11.53
CA ASP A 43 -0.13 -11.34 -12.02
C ASP A 43 -0.08 -12.32 -13.19
N ARG A 44 -0.96 -13.32 -13.16
CA ARG A 44 -1.04 -14.36 -14.20
C ARG A 44 -1.79 -13.89 -15.46
N VAL A 45 -2.34 -12.68 -15.46
CA VAL A 45 -3.12 -12.12 -16.58
C VAL A 45 -2.47 -10.78 -16.97
N SER A 46 -1.50 -10.86 -17.87
CA SER A 46 -0.65 -9.73 -18.29
C SER A 46 -1.42 -8.54 -18.84
N GLU A 47 -2.59 -8.79 -19.42
CA GLU A 47 -3.51 -7.80 -19.95
C GLU A 47 -3.89 -6.80 -18.86
N THR A 48 -4.15 -7.28 -17.64
CA THR A 48 -4.48 -6.43 -16.49
C THR A 48 -3.36 -5.47 -16.11
N HIS A 49 -2.12 -5.70 -16.54
CA HIS A 49 -0.98 -4.86 -16.14
C HIS A 49 -0.93 -3.51 -16.87
N VAL A 50 -1.64 -3.40 -18.00
CA VAL A 50 -1.67 -2.21 -18.85
C VAL A 50 -3.05 -1.57 -18.97
N GLU A 51 -4.09 -2.20 -18.39
CA GLU A 51 -5.45 -1.66 -18.36
C GLU A 51 -5.51 -0.30 -17.64
N ASP A 52 -6.25 0.65 -18.23
CA ASP A 52 -6.37 2.01 -17.69
C ASP A 52 -7.06 2.04 -16.31
N LEU A 53 -7.98 1.10 -16.06
CA LEU A 53 -8.73 0.98 -14.81
C LEU A 53 -8.17 -0.07 -13.85
N THR A 54 -6.96 -0.55 -14.07
CA THR A 54 -6.23 -1.34 -13.08
C THR A 54 -5.36 -0.44 -12.22
N LEU A 55 -5.27 -0.69 -10.92
CA LEU A 55 -4.44 0.09 -10.00
C LEU A 55 -3.72 -0.85 -9.02
N SER A 56 -2.39 -0.77 -9.02
CA SER A 56 -1.57 -1.43 -8.01
C SER A 56 -1.47 -0.57 -6.73
N PHE A 57 -1.18 -1.20 -5.58
CA PHE A 57 -0.91 -0.42 -4.37
C PHE A 57 0.33 0.48 -4.54
N THR A 58 1.35 0.02 -5.25
CA THR A 58 2.55 0.81 -5.54
C THR A 58 2.22 2.14 -6.23
N GLU A 59 1.27 2.12 -7.19
CA GLU A 59 0.83 3.34 -7.88
C GLU A 59 0.21 4.36 -6.92
N LEU A 60 -0.43 3.95 -5.82
CA LEU A 60 -1.02 4.87 -4.83
C LEU A 60 0.02 5.76 -4.14
N LEU A 61 1.29 5.32 -4.14
CA LEU A 61 2.42 6.02 -3.52
C LEU A 61 3.32 6.74 -4.54
N ASP A 62 2.97 6.71 -5.84
CA ASP A 62 3.77 7.34 -6.89
C ASP A 62 3.92 8.85 -6.68
N LYS A 63 5.13 9.38 -6.89
CA LYS A 63 5.46 10.79 -6.67
C LYS A 63 4.69 11.78 -7.55
N SER A 64 4.13 11.35 -8.69
CA SER A 64 3.24 12.22 -9.48
C SER A 64 1.96 12.61 -8.75
N LEU A 65 1.66 11.91 -7.65
CA LEU A 65 0.48 12.14 -6.82
C LEU A 65 0.73 13.11 -5.67
N GLY A 66 1.99 13.51 -5.46
CA GLY A 66 2.40 14.40 -4.37
C GLY A 66 3.51 13.80 -3.50
N ASP A 67 4.18 14.68 -2.76
CA ASP A 67 5.11 14.31 -1.70
C ASP A 67 4.33 14.00 -0.43
N LEU A 68 4.42 12.74 0.02
CA LEU A 68 3.63 12.24 1.14
C LEU A 68 4.25 12.66 2.48
N GLU A 69 3.47 13.33 3.31
CA GLU A 69 3.86 13.71 4.68
C GLU A 69 3.38 12.70 5.71
N ASP A 70 2.11 12.30 5.61
CA ASP A 70 1.47 11.39 6.54
C ASP A 70 0.53 10.42 5.80
N SER A 71 0.41 9.21 6.33
CA SER A 71 -0.59 8.26 5.88
C SER A 71 -1.29 7.56 7.05
N LEU A 72 -2.54 7.19 6.81
CA LEU A 72 -3.34 6.37 7.71
C LEU A 72 -3.84 5.16 6.96
N HIS A 73 -3.55 3.97 7.47
CA HIS A 73 -4.07 2.71 6.97
C HIS A 73 -4.98 2.08 8.00
N ILE A 74 -6.25 1.94 7.65
CA ILE A 74 -7.21 1.17 8.43
C ILE A 74 -7.44 -0.13 7.65
N ASN A 75 -7.07 -1.28 8.22
CA ASN A 75 -7.23 -2.56 7.52
C ASN A 75 -7.46 -3.71 8.51
N PHE A 76 -7.85 -4.88 8.00
CA PHE A 76 -7.99 -6.07 8.83
C PHE A 76 -6.65 -6.80 8.98
N ILE A 77 -5.98 -7.12 7.86
CA ILE A 77 -4.69 -7.83 7.86
C ILE A 77 -3.62 -7.00 7.13
N ILE A 78 -2.41 -6.93 7.69
CA ILE A 78 -1.33 -6.11 7.15
C ILE A 78 0.01 -6.87 7.13
N GLU A 79 0.61 -7.02 5.96
CA GLU A 79 1.99 -7.47 5.88
C GLU A 79 2.92 -6.26 5.97
N LEU A 80 3.36 -5.92 7.18
CA LEU A 80 4.06 -4.66 7.45
C LEU A 80 5.34 -4.50 6.63
N GLY A 81 6.11 -5.59 6.47
CA GLY A 81 7.33 -5.59 5.65
C GLY A 81 7.04 -5.25 4.19
N TRP A 82 6.00 -5.86 3.61
CA TRP A 82 5.54 -5.55 2.25
C TRP A 82 5.08 -4.09 2.15
N LEU A 83 4.24 -3.63 3.07
CA LEU A 83 3.73 -2.25 3.06
C LEU A 83 4.87 -1.22 3.11
N TYR A 84 5.85 -1.40 4.01
CA TYR A 84 7.04 -0.55 4.08
C TYR A 84 7.87 -0.60 2.79
N ALA A 85 8.00 -1.77 2.17
CA ALA A 85 8.68 -1.89 0.89
C ALA A 85 8.01 -1.00 -0.16
N GLN A 86 6.68 -0.92 -0.21
CA GLN A 86 5.94 -0.05 -1.15
C GLN A 86 6.29 1.44 -0.99
N TYR A 87 6.45 1.92 0.25
CA TYR A 87 6.91 3.29 0.51
C TYR A 87 8.35 3.51 0.07
N ARG A 88 9.23 2.56 0.41
CA ARG A 88 10.65 2.65 0.10
C ARG A 88 10.91 2.67 -1.41
N ILE A 89 10.29 1.78 -2.18
CA ILE A 89 10.50 1.67 -3.63
C ILE A 89 9.96 2.89 -4.40
N THR A 90 8.95 3.57 -3.87
CA THR A 90 8.38 4.79 -4.45
C THR A 90 9.08 6.06 -3.97
N GLY A 91 10.05 5.94 -3.06
CA GLY A 91 10.78 7.07 -2.48
C GLY A 91 9.92 7.93 -1.57
N GLN A 92 8.85 7.38 -1.00
CA GLN A 92 8.04 8.05 0.02
C GLN A 92 8.60 7.75 1.42
N SER A 93 8.58 8.76 2.29
CA SER A 93 9.14 8.68 3.64
C SER A 93 8.26 9.33 4.70
N GLY A 94 6.99 9.62 4.37
CA GLY A 94 6.01 10.17 5.30
C GLY A 94 5.76 9.26 6.51
N LYS A 95 5.22 9.82 7.58
CA LYS A 95 4.84 9.05 8.76
C LYS A 95 3.67 8.13 8.42
N MET A 96 3.73 6.92 8.94
CA MET A 96 2.71 5.90 8.70
C MET A 96 1.97 5.62 9.99
N SER A 97 0.65 5.76 9.95
CA SER A 97 -0.25 5.40 11.04
C SER A 97 -1.08 4.19 10.63
N ILE A 98 -1.19 3.19 11.49
CA ILE A 98 -1.90 1.95 11.16
C ILE A 98 -2.92 1.60 12.24
N ILE A 99 -4.16 1.35 11.84
CA ILE A 99 -5.22 0.80 12.68
C ILE A 99 -5.60 -0.56 12.14
N PHE A 100 -5.44 -1.60 12.95
CA PHE A 100 -5.68 -2.98 12.54
C PHE A 100 -6.23 -3.85 13.67
N GLN A 101 -6.60 -5.08 13.34
CA GLN A 101 -6.98 -6.09 14.32
C GLN A 101 -6.10 -7.32 14.11
N SER A 102 -5.22 -7.61 15.07
CA SER A 102 -4.43 -8.85 15.05
C SER A 102 -3.94 -9.22 16.45
N SER A 103 -3.80 -10.52 16.70
CA SER A 103 -3.16 -11.11 17.87
C SER A 103 -1.69 -11.43 17.67
N ASP A 104 -1.20 -11.40 16.42
CA ASP A 104 -0.01 -12.14 16.01
C ASP A 104 1.21 -11.25 15.73
N TYR A 105 1.12 -9.94 16.00
CA TYR A 105 2.28 -9.04 15.85
C TYR A 105 3.14 -8.96 17.10
N GLU A 106 4.44 -8.92 16.86
CA GLU A 106 5.44 -8.52 17.83
C GLU A 106 5.41 -6.99 18.03
N PHE A 107 4.45 -6.50 18.82
CA PHE A 107 4.23 -5.06 19.02
C PHE A 107 5.48 -4.32 19.53
N ASP A 108 6.34 -4.98 20.29
CA ASP A 108 7.56 -4.36 20.81
C ASP A 108 8.61 -4.11 19.72
N GLU A 109 8.65 -4.93 18.66
CA GLU A 109 9.48 -4.65 17.48
C GLU A 109 8.88 -3.53 16.64
N MET A 110 7.54 -3.50 16.49
CA MET A 110 6.87 -2.41 15.77
C MET A 110 7.13 -1.02 16.39
N LYS A 111 7.20 -0.93 17.72
CA LYS A 111 7.51 0.34 18.42
C LYS A 111 8.90 0.89 18.09
N LYS A 112 9.82 0.04 17.62
CA LYS A 112 11.18 0.45 17.25
C LYS A 112 11.26 1.00 15.83
N ILE A 113 10.21 0.83 15.03
CA ILE A 113 10.19 1.28 13.64
C ILE A 113 9.99 2.81 13.61
N PRO A 114 10.95 3.59 13.07
CA PRO A 114 10.82 5.03 13.02
C PRO A 114 9.64 5.44 12.14
N ASN A 115 8.99 6.55 12.50
CA ASN A 115 7.85 7.11 11.78
C ASN A 115 6.62 6.18 11.69
N LEU A 116 6.57 5.10 12.46
CA LEU A 116 5.39 4.24 12.60
C LEU A 116 4.61 4.66 13.85
N SER A 117 3.31 4.91 13.69
CA SER A 117 2.35 4.85 14.78
C SER A 117 1.36 3.71 14.51
N PHE A 118 0.88 3.04 15.54
CA PHE A 118 -0.06 1.95 15.34
C PHE A 118 -1.04 1.78 16.51
N GLN A 119 -2.23 1.30 16.18
CA GLN A 119 -3.27 0.95 17.11
C GLN A 119 -3.85 -0.41 16.73
N ASN A 120 -3.64 -1.40 17.60
CA ASN A 120 -4.36 -2.66 17.51
C ASN A 120 -5.73 -2.53 18.19
N ILE A 121 -6.80 -2.86 17.48
CA ILE A 121 -8.16 -2.84 18.01
C ILE A 121 -8.39 -4.13 18.78
N LYS A 122 -8.65 -3.99 20.08
CA LYS A 122 -9.14 -5.07 20.94
C LYS A 122 -10.65 -5.06 20.89
N LEU A 123 -11.24 -6.11 20.32
CA LEU A 123 -12.69 -6.27 20.28
C LEU A 123 -13.16 -6.98 21.54
N SER A 124 -14.24 -6.50 22.13
CA SER A 124 -14.85 -7.06 23.33
C SER A 124 -15.56 -8.40 23.08
N ASN A 125 -15.92 -8.68 21.82
CA ASN A 125 -16.60 -9.89 21.39
C ASN A 125 -15.73 -10.65 20.37
N PRO A 126 -15.45 -11.96 20.55
CA PRO A 126 -14.60 -12.76 19.67
C PRO A 126 -15.15 -12.95 18.25
N PHE A 127 -16.44 -12.70 18.01
CA PHE A 127 -17.05 -12.80 16.68
C PHE A 127 -16.99 -11.49 15.88
N ASN A 128 -16.62 -10.38 16.53
CA ASN A 128 -16.51 -9.10 15.84
C ASN A 128 -15.20 -9.03 15.06
N HIS A 129 -15.27 -8.32 13.93
CA HIS A 129 -14.13 -8.09 13.07
C HIS A 129 -14.10 -6.65 12.58
N HIS A 130 -12.92 -6.06 12.59
CA HIS A 130 -12.65 -4.74 12.04
C HIS A 130 -12.36 -4.88 10.54
N HIS A 131 -13.41 -4.98 9.73
CA HIS A 131 -13.30 -5.28 8.29
C HIS A 131 -13.09 -4.07 7.38
N SER A 132 -13.18 -2.84 7.90
CA SER A 132 -12.96 -1.61 7.14
C SER A 132 -11.54 -1.60 6.55
N LYS A 133 -11.46 -1.26 5.27
CA LYS A 133 -10.21 -1.20 4.50
C LYS A 133 -10.14 0.11 3.76
N LEU A 134 -9.30 0.99 4.29
CA LEU A 134 -9.20 2.37 3.86
C LEU A 134 -7.76 2.84 4.04
N SER A 135 -7.28 3.63 3.09
CA SER A 135 -6.01 4.34 3.21
C SER A 135 -6.23 5.83 2.97
N MET A 136 -5.61 6.67 3.78
CA MET A 136 -5.57 8.11 3.61
C MET A 136 -4.12 8.53 3.40
N PHE A 137 -3.91 9.46 2.50
CA PHE A 137 -2.61 10.01 2.13
C PHE A 137 -2.70 11.53 2.23
N ALA A 138 -1.94 12.14 3.13
CA ALA A 138 -1.83 13.58 3.28
C ALA A 138 -0.49 14.03 2.67
N TYR A 139 -0.57 15.04 1.79
CA TYR A 139 0.55 15.51 1.00
C TYR A 139 1.03 16.89 1.46
N ALA A 140 2.28 17.22 1.16
CA ALA A 140 2.92 18.47 1.55
C ALA A 140 2.26 19.74 0.99
N ASP A 141 1.44 19.61 -0.05
CA ASP A 141 0.64 20.71 -0.60
C ASP A 141 -0.67 20.96 0.17
N GLY A 142 -0.90 20.22 1.26
CA GLY A 142 -2.10 20.28 2.09
C GLY A 142 -3.29 19.48 1.55
N SER A 143 -3.14 18.80 0.40
CA SER A 143 -4.19 17.93 -0.15
C SER A 143 -4.26 16.59 0.58
N ILE A 144 -5.42 15.94 0.51
CA ILE A 144 -5.67 14.61 1.07
C ILE A 144 -6.31 13.73 0.01
N ARG A 145 -5.83 12.49 -0.13
CA ARG A 145 -6.49 11.44 -0.89
C ARG A 145 -6.99 10.34 0.03
N ILE A 146 -8.22 9.91 -0.21
CA ILE A 146 -8.85 8.79 0.49
C ILE A 146 -9.07 7.66 -0.52
N VAL A 147 -8.62 6.46 -0.15
CA VAL A 147 -8.78 5.24 -0.95
C VAL A 147 -9.58 4.24 -0.13
N VAL A 148 -10.78 3.90 -0.61
CA VAL A 148 -11.59 2.81 -0.07
C VAL A 148 -11.31 1.57 -0.90
N MET A 149 -11.02 0.44 -0.26
CA MET A 149 -10.62 -0.79 -0.94
C MET A 149 -11.25 -2.03 -0.32
N THR A 150 -11.15 -3.17 -1.00
CA THR A 150 -11.64 -4.47 -0.53
C THR A 150 -10.52 -5.42 -0.10
N GLY A 151 -9.32 -5.26 -0.67
CA GLY A 151 -8.14 -6.08 -0.39
C GLY A 151 -7.42 -5.73 0.91
N ASN A 152 -6.92 -6.75 1.60
CA ASN A 152 -6.04 -6.54 2.76
C ASN A 152 -4.69 -5.96 2.31
N LEU A 153 -3.95 -5.28 3.21
CA LEU A 153 -2.62 -4.75 2.88
C LEU A 153 -1.56 -5.86 2.94
N ARG A 154 -1.69 -6.84 2.05
CA ARG A 154 -0.76 -7.95 1.87
C ARG A 154 -0.43 -8.11 0.40
N GLU A 155 0.77 -8.59 0.11
CA GLU A 155 1.23 -8.79 -1.27
C GLU A 155 0.25 -9.63 -2.09
N VAL A 156 -0.17 -10.77 -1.55
CA VAL A 156 -1.04 -11.74 -2.23
C VAL A 156 -2.40 -11.19 -2.64
N GLU A 157 -2.91 -10.15 -1.99
CA GLU A 157 -4.23 -9.54 -2.26
C GLU A 157 -4.16 -8.51 -3.39
N PHE A 158 -2.96 -8.07 -3.76
CA PHE A 158 -2.72 -7.15 -4.87
C PHE A 158 -2.07 -7.84 -6.09
N MET A 159 -1.82 -9.15 -6.00
CA MET A 159 -1.18 -9.95 -7.05
C MET A 159 -2.07 -11.07 -7.62
N ASN A 160 -3.02 -11.63 -6.84
CA ASN A 160 -3.79 -12.81 -7.25
C ASN A 160 -5.29 -12.52 -7.45
#